data_AF-A0A5N4DLN9-F1
#
_entry.id   AF-A0A5N4DLN9-F1
#
_cell.length_a   1.000
_cell.length_b   1.000
_cell.length_c   1.000
_cell.angle_alpha   90.00
_cell.angle_beta   90.00
_cell.angle_gamma   90.00
#
_symmetry.space_group_name_H-M   'P 1'
#
loop_
_entity.id
_entity.type
_entity.pdbx_description
1 polymer ?
#
loop_
_entity_poly.entity_id
_entity_poly.type
_entity_poly.pdbx_seq_one_letter_code
_entity_poly.pdbx_strand_id
1 'polypeptide(L)'
;ALKESFIKAVGVGLGFELQRLEFDISPLNLDIGQVYKETRLFLDGEEEKEWAFEESKIDEHHFVAVALKKPNGSRHQDVRFYNFSDFFLKNMN
;
A
#
# COMPACT_ATOMS: atom_id res chain seq x y z
N ALA A 1 -7.44 -4.87 2.99
CA ALA A 1 -6.85 -3.66 2.39
C ALA A 1 -5.96 -3.99 1.18
N LEU A 2 -5.01 -4.92 1.29
CA LEU A 2 -4.06 -5.30 0.23
C LEU A 2 -4.67 -5.66 -1.13
N LYS A 3 -5.62 -6.62 -1.19
CA LYS A 3 -6.28 -6.98 -2.46
C LYS A 3 -6.97 -5.78 -3.11
N GLU A 4 -7.66 -4.98 -2.30
CA GLU A 4 -8.36 -3.78 -2.75
C GLU A 4 -7.41 -2.70 -3.26
N SER A 5 -6.26 -2.49 -2.60
CA SER A 5 -5.28 -1.49 -3.04
C SER A 5 -4.68 -1.87 -4.40
N PHE A 6 -4.39 -3.15 -4.63
CA PHE A 6 -3.96 -3.65 -5.94
C PHE A 6 -5.04 -3.44 -7.01
N ILE A 7 -6.28 -3.89 -6.75
CA ILE A 7 -7.42 -3.78 -7.68
C ILE A 7 -7.67 -2.33 -8.09
N LYS A 8 -7.61 -1.40 -7.13
CA LYS A 8 -7.70 0.04 -7.39
C LYS A 8 -6.55 0.56 -8.24
N ALA A 9 -5.32 0.13 -7.96
CA ALA A 9 -4.13 0.56 -8.70
C ALA A 9 -4.17 0.09 -10.17
N VAL A 10 -4.69 -1.11 -10.45
CA VAL A 10 -4.84 -1.61 -11.83
C VAL A 10 -6.12 -1.12 -12.53
N GLY A 11 -7.10 -0.60 -11.78
CA GLY A 11 -8.32 0.00 -12.35
C GLY A 11 -9.37 -0.98 -12.88
N VAL A 12 -9.33 -2.25 -12.46
CA VAL A 12 -10.18 -3.33 -12.99
C VAL A 12 -11.57 -3.43 -12.35
N GLY A 13 -11.77 -2.81 -11.18
CA GLY A 13 -13.05 -2.82 -10.47
C GLY A 13 -13.44 -4.21 -9.92
N LEU A 14 -14.76 -4.43 -9.74
CA LEU A 14 -15.31 -5.57 -8.99
C LEU A 14 -15.26 -6.92 -9.72
N GLY A 15 -14.98 -6.93 -11.03
CA GLY A 15 -14.96 -8.16 -11.84
C GLY A 15 -13.68 -8.99 -11.69
N PHE A 16 -12.72 -8.52 -10.89
CA PHE A 16 -11.45 -9.21 -10.70
C PHE A 16 -11.62 -10.41 -9.76
N GLU A 17 -11.18 -11.57 -10.22
CA GLU A 17 -11.23 -12.80 -9.44
C GLU A 17 -10.21 -12.75 -8.29
N LEU A 18 -10.69 -12.45 -7.08
CA LEU A 18 -9.85 -12.27 -5.89
C LEU A 18 -9.01 -13.50 -5.54
N GLN A 19 -9.41 -14.69 -5.97
CA GLN A 19 -8.68 -15.95 -5.71
C GLN A 19 -7.33 -15.99 -6.42
N ARG A 20 -7.16 -15.22 -7.50
CA ARG A 20 -5.90 -15.12 -8.25
C ARG A 20 -4.81 -14.38 -7.47
N LEU A 21 -5.19 -13.55 -6.49
CA LEU A 21 -4.26 -12.79 -5.65
C LEU A 21 -3.96 -13.55 -4.36
N GLU A 22 -2.68 -13.86 -4.17
CA GLU A 22 -2.14 -14.36 -2.92
C GLU A 22 -1.12 -13.37 -2.37
N PHE A 23 -1.19 -13.11 -1.06
CA PHE A 23 -0.28 -12.21 -0.37
C PHE A 23 0.52 -13.01 0.66
N ASP A 24 1.84 -12.95 0.53
CA ASP A 24 2.75 -13.39 1.58
C ASP A 24 2.99 -12.21 2.52
N ILE A 25 2.25 -12.19 3.63
CA ILE A 25 2.19 -11.06 4.56
C ILE A 25 3.40 -11.10 5.49
N SER A 26 4.15 -10.01 5.52
CA SER A 26 5.29 -9.85 6.43
C SER A 26 5.50 -8.38 6.78
N PRO A 27 5.74 -8.05 8.06
CA PRO A 27 5.58 -8.90 9.24
C PRO A 27 4.10 -9.15 9.59
N LEU A 28 3.80 -10.18 10.38
CA LEU A 28 2.43 -10.49 10.81
C LEU A 28 1.85 -9.48 11.81
N ASN A 29 2.71 -8.74 12.51
CA ASN A 29 2.31 -7.71 13.48
C ASN A 29 2.87 -6.36 13.02
N LEU A 30 1.98 -5.36 12.94
CA LEU A 30 2.33 -4.00 12.56
C LEU A 30 2.16 -3.07 13.77
N ASP A 31 3.18 -2.27 14.04
CA ASP A 31 3.13 -1.21 15.05
C ASP A 31 2.42 0.03 14.49
N ILE A 32 1.71 0.76 15.35
CA ILE A 32 1.03 2.01 14.96
C ILE A 32 2.05 3.06 14.53
N GLY A 33 1.76 3.73 13.42
CA GLY A 33 2.57 4.83 12.90
C GLY A 33 3.83 4.39 12.13
N GLN A 34 4.07 3.08 11.99
CA GLN A 34 5.15 2.55 11.16
C GLN A 34 4.64 2.13 9.78
N VAL A 35 5.55 2.14 8.81
CA VAL A 35 5.30 1.70 7.43
C VAL A 35 6.16 0.47 7.15
N TYR A 36 5.51 -0.62 6.75
CA TYR A 36 6.12 -1.90 6.40
C TYR A 36 6.01 -2.13 4.90
N LYS A 37 7.00 -2.82 4.32
CA LYS A 37 7.14 -2.96 2.86
C LYS A 37 7.49 -4.37 2.38
N GLU A 38 7.50 -5.33 3.30
CA GLU A 38 8.02 -6.68 3.08
C GLU A 38 6.96 -7.61 2.46
N THR A 39 5.68 -7.28 2.56
CA THR A 39 4.58 -8.05 1.96
C THR A 39 4.70 -8.15 0.45
N ARG A 40 4.51 -9.37 -0.07
CA ARG A 40 4.67 -9.70 -1.49
C ARG A 40 3.37 -10.18 -2.10
N LEU A 41 3.17 -9.88 -3.38
CA LEU A 41 2.03 -10.35 -4.16
C LEU A 41 2.44 -11.51 -5.06
N PHE A 42 1.61 -12.53 -5.08
CA PHE A 42 1.61 -13.60 -6.07
C PHE A 42 0.31 -13.52 -6.88
N LEU A 43 0.44 -13.49 -8.21
CA LEU A 43 -0.68 -13.54 -9.14
C LEU A 43 -0.64 -14.89 -9.85
N ASP A 44 -1.70 -15.69 -9.71
CA ASP A 44 -1.77 -17.04 -10.27
C ASP A 44 -0.58 -17.93 -9.88
N GLY A 45 -0.01 -17.70 -8.69
CA GLY A 45 1.14 -18.44 -8.16
C GLY A 45 2.52 -17.87 -8.52
N GLU A 46 2.60 -16.81 -9.34
CA GLU A 46 3.87 -16.17 -9.71
C GLU A 46 4.10 -14.86 -8.95
N GLU A 47 5.33 -14.64 -8.46
CA GLU A 47 5.69 -13.44 -7.69
C GLU A 47 5.74 -12.19 -8.58
N GLU A 48 4.92 -11.21 -8.26
CA GLU A 48 4.78 -9.94 -8.98
C GLU A 48 5.81 -8.91 -8.50
N LYS A 49 7.08 -9.06 -8.90
CA LYS A 49 8.22 -8.25 -8.41
C LYS A 49 8.16 -6.76 -8.77
N GLU A 50 7.38 -6.41 -9.79
CA GLU A 50 7.11 -5.02 -10.16
C GLU A 50 6.21 -4.32 -9.15
N TRP A 51 5.51 -5.07 -8.30
CA TRP A 51 4.66 -4.52 -7.27
C TRP A 51 5.39 -4.44 -5.94
N ALA A 52 5.14 -3.35 -5.23
CA ALA A 52 5.48 -3.18 -3.83
C ALA A 52 4.22 -2.75 -3.07
N PHE A 53 4.15 -3.12 -1.81
CA PHE A 53 3.05 -2.76 -0.93
C PHE A 53 3.62 -2.00 0.26
N GLU A 54 2.97 -0.90 0.62
CA GLU A 54 3.25 -0.20 1.87
C GLU A 54 2.05 -0.37 2.80
N GLU A 55 2.31 -0.90 3.99
CA GLU A 55 1.29 -1.20 4.99
C GLU A 55 1.54 -0.38 6.24
N SER A 56 0.50 0.21 6.79
CA SER A 56 0.59 0.93 8.05
C SER A 56 -0.69 0.79 8.86
N LYS A 57 -0.51 0.78 10.18
CA LYS A 57 -1.60 0.89 11.14
C LYS A 57 -1.65 2.34 11.61
N ILE A 58 -2.72 3.06 11.28
CA ILE A 58 -2.82 4.50 11.62
C ILE A 58 -3.38 4.74 13.01
N ASP A 59 -4.13 3.77 13.54
CA ASP A 59 -4.58 3.66 14.93
C ASP A 59 -4.90 2.18 15.24
N GLU A 60 -5.42 1.87 16.43
CA GLU A 60 -5.69 0.49 16.85
C GLU A 60 -6.62 -0.33 15.95
N HIS A 61 -7.42 0.32 15.11
CA HIS A 61 -8.52 -0.31 14.36
C HIS A 61 -8.42 -0.11 12.85
N HIS A 62 -7.55 0.79 12.37
CA HIS A 62 -7.48 1.15 10.97
C HIS A 62 -6.14 0.75 10.33
N PHE A 63 -6.24 -0.03 9.25
CA PHE A 63 -5.14 -0.43 8.40
C PHE A 63 -5.21 0.28 7.05
N VAL A 64 -4.06 0.75 6.60
CA VAL A 64 -3.86 1.34 5.27
C VAL A 64 -2.91 0.45 4.49
N ALA A 65 -3.27 0.16 3.24
CA ALA A 65 -2.41 -0.51 2.28
C ALA A 65 -2.33 0.33 1.01
N VAL A 66 -1.11 0.57 0.53
CA VAL A 66 -0.83 1.28 -0.72
C VAL A 66 -0.15 0.30 -1.67
N ALA A 67 -0.72 0.09 -2.86
CA ALA A 67 -0.10 -0.69 -3.92
C ALA A 67 0.67 0.25 -4.85
N LEU A 68 1.95 -0.05 -5.06
CA LEU A 68 2.85 0.75 -5.90
C LEU A 68 3.41 -0.15 -6.99
N LYS A 69 3.19 0.23 -8.25
CA LYS A 69 3.93 -0.37 -9.36
C LYS A 69 5.26 0.36 -9.51
N LYS A 70 6.37 -0.35 -9.31
CA LYS A 70 7.72 0.19 -9.50
C LYS A 70 7.83 0.68 -10.93
N PRO A 71 8.15 1.97 -11.17
CA PRO A 71 8.52 2.42 -12.49
C PRO A 71 9.82 1.72 -12.87
N ASN A 72 10.02 1.41 -14.15
CA ASN A 72 11.30 0.94 -14.64
C ASN A 72 12.37 2.02 -14.34
N GLY A 73 13.04 1.91 -13.19
CA GLY A 73 14.17 2.76 -12.78
C GLY A 73 13.89 4.06 -12.00
N SER A 74 12.90 4.17 -11.10
CA SER A 74 12.83 5.38 -10.24
C SER A 74 12.57 5.14 -8.74
N ARG A 75 13.11 6.08 -7.96
CA ARG A 75 13.36 6.05 -6.50
C ARG A 75 12.07 6.05 -5.67
N HIS A 76 12.10 5.33 -4.55
CA HIS A 76 11.08 5.39 -3.50
C HIS A 76 10.76 6.84 -3.12
N GLN A 77 9.47 7.19 -3.12
CA GLN A 77 9.00 8.42 -2.49
C GLN A 77 8.58 8.09 -1.06
N ASP A 78 9.11 8.83 -0.09
CA ASP A 78 8.71 8.68 1.31
C ASP A 78 7.27 9.12 1.52
N VAL A 79 6.50 8.30 2.23
CA VAL A 79 5.16 8.66 2.72
C VAL A 79 5.31 9.79 3.73
N ARG A 80 4.72 10.95 3.42
CA ARG A 80 4.66 12.08 4.34
C ARG A 80 3.32 12.07 5.05
N PHE A 81 3.35 11.87 6.36
CA PHE A 81 2.19 12.12 7.21
C PHE A 81 2.04 13.63 7.39
N TYR A 82 0.85 14.13 7.12
CA TYR A 82 0.49 15.53 7.34
C TYR A 82 -0.59 15.59 8.41
N ASN A 83 -0.35 16.41 9.43
CA ASN A 83 -1.41 16.81 10.35
C ASN A 83 -2.34 17.79 9.64
N PHE A 84 -3.59 17.84 10.08
CA PHE A 84 -4.56 18.80 9.53
C PHE A 84 -4.03 20.24 9.59
N SER A 85 -3.28 20.58 10.65
CA SER A 85 -2.59 21.87 10.82
C SER A 85 -1.61 22.23 9.69
N ASP A 86 -0.99 21.24 9.05
CA ASP A 86 0.02 21.45 8.01
C ASP A 86 -0.62 22.02 6.72
N PHE A 87 -1.93 21.83 6.55
CA PHE A 87 -2.70 22.40 5.46
C PHE A 87 -3.18 23.83 5.74
N PHE A 88 -3.38 24.22 7.00
CA PHE A 88 -3.80 25.60 7.35
C PHE A 88 -2.67 26.60 7.21
N LEU A 89 -1.44 26.22 7.57
CA LEU A 89 -0.29 27.13 7.47
C LEU A 89 0.10 27.47 6.02
N LYS A 90 -0.22 26.59 5.07
CA LYS A 90 0.03 26.83 3.63
C LYS A 90 -0.93 27.82 2.97
N ASN A 91 -2.08 28.11 3.58
CA ASN A 91 -3.10 29.00 3.00
C ASN A 91 -3.07 30.43 3.62
N MET A 92 -2.00 30.77 4.36
CA MET A 92 -1.80 32.11 4.95
C MET A 92 -0.63 32.91 4.35
N ASN A 93 -0.16 32.59 3.14
CA ASN A 93 0.79 33.43 2.38
C ASN A 93 0.32 33.65 0.95
#